data_AF-A0A7Y9C4H4-F1
#
_entry.id   AF-A0A7Y9C4H4-F1
#
_cell.length_a   1.000
_cell.length_b   1.000
_cell.length_c   1.000
_cell.angle_alpha   90.00
_cell.angle_beta   90.00
_cell.angle_gamma   90.00
#
_symmetry.space_group_name_H-M   'P 1'
#
loop_
_entity.id
_entity.type
_entity.pdbx_description
1 polymer ?
#
loop_
_entity_poly.entity_id
_entity_poly.type
_entity_poly.pdbx_seq_one_letter_code
_entity_poly.pdbx_strand_id
1 'polypeptide(L)' 'MSSDPNRKKKGNKWLALINIPIQMGVIVFVFAYAGKWLDEKYPNENNIYVKTLVIAGVAVAIYNVNRQVQEINKSDDE' A
#
# COMPACT_ATOMS: atom_id res chain seq x y z
N MET A 1 -1.55 8.08 -42.32
CA MET A 1 -0.76 8.21 -41.08
C MET A 1 -1.60 7.57 -39.98
N SER A 2 -1.32 6.31 -39.63
CA SER A 2 -2.14 5.56 -38.68
C SER A 2 -2.03 6.16 -37.29
N SER A 3 -3.10 6.81 -36.83
CA SER A 3 -3.28 7.19 -35.44
C SER A 3 -3.57 5.93 -34.65
N ASP A 4 -2.52 5.30 -34.13
CA ASP A 4 -2.60 4.15 -33.25
C ASP A 4 -3.05 4.62 -31.85
N PRO A 5 -4.30 4.37 -31.41
CA PRO A 5 -4.81 4.88 -30.13
C PRO A 5 -4.21 4.13 -28.92
N ASN A 6 -3.40 3.09 -29.15
CA ASN A 6 -3.06 2.10 -28.13
C ASN A 6 -1.82 2.43 -27.27
N ARG A 7 -1.10 3.53 -27.53
CA ARG A 7 0.11 3.90 -26.76
C ARG A 7 -0.14 4.78 -25.53
N LYS A 8 -1.33 5.34 -25.34
CA LYS A 8 -1.63 6.25 -24.22
C LYS A 8 -2.07 5.56 -22.92
N LYS A 9 -2.50 4.28 -22.96
CA LYS A 9 -2.93 3.52 -21.77
C LYS A 9 -1.76 3.02 -20.91
N LYS A 10 -0.64 2.59 -21.54
CA LYS A 10 0.51 1.98 -20.84
C LYS A 10 1.30 2.91 -19.90
N GLY A 11 1.40 4.20 -20.23
CA GLY A 11 2.14 5.17 -19.39
C GLY A 11 1.49 5.41 -18.03
N ASN A 12 0.16 5.35 -17.98
CA ASN A 12 -0.63 5.61 -16.78
C ASN A 12 -0.49 4.48 -15.74
N LYS A 13 -0.33 3.23 -16.21
CA LYS A 13 -0.11 2.06 -15.36
C LYS A 13 1.20 2.09 -14.60
N TRP A 14 2.29 2.41 -15.29
CA TRP A 14 3.61 2.45 -14.65
C TRP A 14 3.66 3.56 -13.59
N LEU A 15 3.04 4.71 -13.86
CA LEU A 15 2.83 5.75 -12.84
C LEU A 15 1.98 5.26 -11.66
N ALA A 16 0.88 4.55 -11.91
CA ALA A 16 0.05 3.99 -10.85
C ALA A 16 0.83 3.00 -9.97
N LEU A 17 1.61 2.10 -10.59
CA LEU A 17 2.42 1.11 -9.87
C LEU A 17 3.49 1.74 -8.96
N ILE A 18 4.06 2.89 -9.34
CA ILE A 18 5.03 3.62 -8.51
C ILE A 18 4.35 4.34 -7.33
N ASN A 19 3.09 4.75 -7.47
CA ASN A 19 2.34 5.44 -6.42
C ASN A 19 1.75 4.49 -5.36
N ILE A 20 1.50 3.22 -5.72
CA ILE A 20 0.94 2.22 -4.79
C ILE A 20 1.80 2.05 -3.51
N PRO A 21 3.14 1.85 -3.59
CA PRO A 21 3.99 1.75 -2.41
C PRO A 21 3.94 2.98 -1.50
N ILE A 22 3.84 4.17 -2.09
CA ILE A 22 3.76 5.43 -1.34
C ILE A 22 2.47 5.46 -0.51
N GLN A 23 1.35 5.07 -1.11
CA GLN A 23 0.06 4.98 -0.43
C GLN A 23 0.06 3.90 0.67
N MET A 24 0.75 2.78 0.45
CA MET A 24 0.92 1.75 1.48
C MET A 24 1.81 2.20 2.63
N GLY A 25 2.81 3.03 2.34
CA GLY A 25 3.65 3.67 3.36
C GLY A 25 2.81 4.46 4.36
N VAL A 26 1.75 5.13 3.90
CA VAL A 26 0.80 5.81 4.78
C VAL A 26 0.07 4.84 5.71
N ILE A 27 -0.41 3.70 5.18
CA ILE A 27 -1.09 2.68 6.00
C ILE A 27 -0.14 2.16 7.08
N VAL A 28 1.06 1.73 6.71
CA VAL A 28 2.06 1.22 7.66
C VAL A 28 2.44 2.28 8.69
N PHE A 29 2.58 3.54 8.27
CA PHE A 29 2.86 4.66 9.17
C PHE A 29 1.74 4.89 10.20
N VAL A 30 0.47 4.84 9.76
CA VAL A 30 -0.68 4.96 10.68
C VAL A 30 -0.67 3.83 11.71
N PHE A 31 -0.43 2.58 11.30
CA PHE A 31 -0.32 1.44 12.22
C PHE A 31 0.88 1.58 13.17
N ALA A 32 2.03 2.05 12.68
CA ALA A 32 3.20 2.30 13.51
C ALA A 32 2.95 3.41 14.53
N TYR A 33 2.30 4.50 14.13
CA TYR A 33 1.96 5.61 15.02
C TYR A 33 0.94 5.18 16.07
N ALA A 34 -0.10 4.45 15.67
CA ALA A 34 -1.08 3.88 16.59
C ALA A 34 -0.44 2.92 17.59
N GLY A 35 0.50 2.08 17.13
CA GLY A 35 1.22 1.16 17.99
C GLY A 35 2.15 1.86 18.97
N LYS A 36 2.84 2.91 18.53
CA LYS A 36 3.65 3.76 19.41
C LYS A 36 2.80 4.46 20.46
N TRP A 37 1.66 5.03 20.06
CA TRP A 37 0.71 5.64 21.00
C TRP A 37 0.19 4.63 22.03
N LEU A 38 -0.02 3.38 21.61
CA LEU A 38 -0.46 2.30 22.50
C LEU A 38 0.65 1.87 23.47
N ASP A 39 1.90 1.77 23.01
CA ASP A 39 3.07 1.51 23.88
C ASP A 39 3.30 2.65 24.89
N GLU A 40 3.05 3.91 24.53
CA GLU A 40 3.12 5.05 25.45
C GLU A 40 1.99 5.03 26.50
N LYS A 41 0.79 4.58 26.11
CA LYS A 41 -0.36 4.51 27.01
C LYS A 41 -0.32 3.28 27.93
N TYR A 42 0.22 2.18 27.44
CA TYR A 42 0.35 0.91 28.15
C TYR A 42 1.83 0.54 28.23
N PRO A 43 2.55 1.07 29.25
CA PRO A 43 3.98 0.86 29.37
C PRO A 43 4.29 -0.63 29.45
N ASN A 44 5.09 -1.07 28.50
CA ASN A 44 5.51 -2.45 28.36
C ASN A 44 6.98 -2.45 27.93
N GLU A 45 7.80 -3.29 28.56
CA GLU A 45 9.27 -3.24 28.44
C GLU A 45 9.77 -3.44 27.00
N ASN A 46 8.95 -3.99 26.11
CA ASN A 46 9.39 -4.47 24.80
C ASN A 46 8.72 -3.79 23.59
N ASN A 47 7.95 -2.72 23.80
CA ASN A 47 7.19 -2.04 22.74
C ASN A 47 6.44 -3.05 21.84
N ILE A 48 5.73 -3.99 22.49
CA ILE A 48 5.08 -5.12 21.82
C ILE A 48 3.95 -4.61 20.93
N TYR A 49 3.27 -3.52 21.31
CA TYR A 49 2.13 -3.02 20.55
C TYR A 49 2.55 -2.46 19.20
N VAL A 50 3.64 -1.69 19.12
CA VAL A 50 4.15 -1.22 17.83
C VAL A 50 4.60 -2.37 16.93
N LYS A 51 5.28 -3.39 17.49
CA LYS A 51 5.69 -4.55 16.69
C LYS A 51 4.49 -5.29 16.11
N THR A 52 3.50 -5.62 16.94
CA THR A 52 2.31 -6.35 16.52
C THR A 52 1.47 -5.54 15.54
N LEU A 53 1.25 -4.25 15.78
CA LEU A 53 0.47 -3.39 14.88
C LEU A 53 1.18 -3.12 13.56
N VAL A 54 2.51 -2.96 13.53
CA VAL A 54 3.26 -2.83 12.28
C VAL A 54 3.17 -4.09 11.45
N ILE A 55 3.33 -5.27 12.05
CA ILE A 55 3.18 -6.55 11.34
C ILE A 55 1.76 -6.69 10.77
N ALA A 56 0.74 -6.34 11.56
CA ALA A 56 -0.65 -6.33 11.09
C ALA A 56 -0.86 -5.32 9.95
N GLY A 57 -0.33 -4.10 10.08
CA GLY A 57 -0.41 -3.05 9.07
C GLY A 57 0.26 -3.44 7.75
N VAL A 58 1.43 -4.11 7.82
CA VAL A 58 2.12 -4.65 6.65
C VAL A 58 1.29 -5.74 5.98
N ALA A 59 0.69 -6.66 6.75
CA ALA A 59 -0.17 -7.71 6.20
C ALA A 59 -1.38 -7.12 5.46
N VAL A 60 -2.03 -6.10 6.05
CA VAL A 60 -3.15 -5.37 5.43
C VAL A 60 -2.70 -4.62 4.18
N ALA A 61 -1.55 -3.95 4.23
CA ALA A 61 -0.99 -3.24 3.10
C ALA A 61 -0.74 -4.18 1.91
N ILE A 62 -0.08 -5.32 2.13
CA ILE A 62 0.19 -6.31 1.09
C ILE A 62 -1.11 -6.85 0.48
N TYR A 63 -2.14 -7.13 1.29
CA TYR A 63 -3.45 -7.56 0.79
C TYR A 63 -4.07 -6.50 -0.14
N ASN A 64 -4.04 -5.23 0.27
CA ASN A 64 -4.57 -4.12 -0.53
C ASN A 64 -3.75 -3.89 -1.81
N VAL A 65 -2.42 -4.06 -1.78
CA VAL A 65 -1.56 -3.95 -2.97
C VAL A 65 -1.93 -5.03 -3.96
N ASN A 66 -2.00 -6.28 -3.51
CA ASN A 66 -2.30 -7.41 -4.39
C ASN A 66 -3.65 -7.24 -5.09
N ARG A 67 -4.64 -6.68 -4.38
CA ARG A 67 -5.94 -6.33 -4.97
C ARG A 67 -5.82 -5.19 -6.00
N GLN A 68 -5.14 -4.09 -5.68
CA GLN A 68 -4.94 -2.96 -6.59
C GLN A 68 -4.18 -3.36 -7.86
N VAL A 69 -3.13 -4.17 -7.73
CA VAL A 69 -2.33 -4.66 -8.87
C VAL A 69 -3.19 -5.53 -9.79
N GLN A 70 -4.05 -6.39 -9.24
CA GLN A 70 -4.97 -7.21 -10.05
C GLN A 70 -6.02 -6.35 -10.77
N GLU A 71 -6.55 -5.32 -10.12
CA GLU A 71 -7.52 -4.40 -10.72
C GLU A 71 -6.90 -3.59 -11.87
N ILE A 72 -5.67 -3.12 -11.69
CA ILE A 72 -4.88 -2.43 -12.72
C ILE A 72 -4.58 -3.37 -13.90
N ASN A 73 -4.31 -4.65 -13.66
CA ASN A 73 -4.10 -5.61 -14.73
C ASN A 73 -5.39 -5.84 -15.54
N LYS A 74 -6.52 -6.05 -14.87
CA LYS A 74 -7.81 -6.35 -15.50
C LYS A 74 -8.39 -5.19 -16.32
N SER A 75 -8.15 -3.94 -15.91
CA SER A 75 -8.66 -2.74 -16.61
C SER A 75 -7.92 -2.39 -17.91
N ASP A 76 -6.86 -3.13 -18.27
CA ASP A 76 -6.23 -3.03 -19.59
C ASP A 76 -6.68 -4.07 -20.59
N ASP A 77 -7.26 -5.18 -20.12
CA ASP A 77 -7.75 -6.24 -21.00
C ASP A 77 -9.16 -5.92 -21.56
N GLU A 78 -9.80 -4.83 -21.09
CA GLU A 78 -10.96 -4.14 -21.69
C GLU A 78 -10.54 -2.85 -22.41
#